data_AF-A0A2Z2K6Z2-F1
#
_entry.id   AF-A0A2Z2K6Z2-F1
#
_cell.length_a   1.000
_cell.length_b   1.000
_cell.length_c   1.000
_cell.angle_alpha   90.00
_cell.angle_beta   90.00
_cell.angle_gamma   90.00
#
_symmetry.space_group_name_H-M   'P 1'
#
loop_
_entity.id
_entity.type
_entity.pdbx_description
1 polymer ?
#
loop_
_entity_poly.entity_id
_entity_poly.type
_entity_poly.pdbx_seq_one_letter_code
_entity_poly.pdbx_strand_id
1 'polypeptide(L)'
;MAQQPMYPAIANSPGTELSAALTAATTTVAVTDASKLPPAPNVLTIGTDESSETVLYTGKTGNNLTGCTRGFDGTGAKVWVSGSKVARYFTAYDHNTVRANILDLIDFLAYMPINGGTFDGNDPTGPVIDGGTY
;
A
#
# COMPACT_ATOMS: atom_id res chain seq x y z
N MET A 1 -1.99 -15.09 -8.88
CA MET A 1 -1.97 -15.45 -7.45
C MET A 1 -2.84 -14.44 -6.71
N ALA A 2 -2.81 -14.35 -5.37
CA ALA A 2 -3.56 -13.29 -4.69
C ALA A 2 -2.78 -11.97 -4.76
N GLN A 3 -3.37 -10.93 -5.37
CA GLN A 3 -2.78 -9.59 -5.45
C GLN A 3 -2.58 -8.98 -4.06
N GLN A 4 -1.49 -8.24 -3.88
CA GLN A 4 -1.19 -7.51 -2.65
C GLN A 4 -2.02 -6.21 -2.57
N PRO A 5 -2.49 -5.80 -1.37
CA PRO A 5 -3.27 -4.56 -1.21
C PRO A 5 -2.49 -3.31 -1.63
N MET A 6 -3.06 -2.50 -2.51
CA MET A 6 -2.53 -1.16 -2.84
C MET A 6 -3.32 -0.10 -2.07
N TYR A 7 -2.63 0.70 -1.26
CA TYR A 7 -3.28 1.71 -0.43
C TYR A 7 -3.35 3.06 -1.16
N PRO A 8 -4.52 3.74 -1.19
CA PRO A 8 -4.67 5.00 -1.90
C PRO A 8 -3.75 6.08 -1.32
N ALA A 9 -3.16 6.87 -2.22
CA ALA A 9 -2.46 8.10 -1.88
C ALA A 9 -3.46 9.24 -1.61
N ILE A 10 -2.94 10.39 -1.18
CA ILE A 10 -3.70 11.63 -1.02
C ILE A 10 -2.94 12.77 -1.72
N ALA A 11 -3.68 13.66 -2.38
CA ALA A 11 -3.09 14.78 -3.11
C ALA A 11 -2.22 15.64 -2.18
N ASN A 12 -1.01 15.97 -2.66
CA ASN A 12 0.00 16.78 -1.97
C ASN A 12 0.61 16.16 -0.70
N SER A 13 0.23 14.94 -0.31
CA SER A 13 0.74 14.27 0.90
C SER A 13 0.84 15.21 2.12
N PRO A 14 -0.27 15.86 2.53
CA PRO A 14 -0.21 16.88 3.57
C PRO A 14 0.30 16.29 4.88
N GLY A 15 1.12 17.08 5.59
CA GLY A 15 1.69 16.69 6.87
C GLY A 15 0.75 16.94 8.04
N THR A 16 0.85 16.06 9.03
CA THR A 16 0.33 16.18 10.39
C THR A 16 1.46 15.87 11.37
N GLU A 17 1.17 15.82 12.66
CA GLU A 17 2.17 15.51 13.70
C GLU A 17 1.61 14.52 14.69
N LEU A 18 2.49 13.78 15.36
CA LEU A 18 2.10 13.02 16.55
C LEU A 18 1.62 13.96 17.64
N SER A 19 0.44 13.70 18.20
CA SER A 19 -0.08 14.46 19.34
C SER A 19 0.43 13.93 20.69
N ALA A 20 0.99 12.73 20.72
CA ALA A 20 1.62 12.11 21.88
C ALA A 20 2.87 11.31 21.48
N ALA A 21 3.78 11.11 22.43
CA ALA A 21 4.94 10.24 22.23
C ALA A 21 4.49 8.77 22.05
N LEU A 22 5.26 8.02 21.25
CA LEU A 22 5.02 6.59 20.98
C LEU A 22 6.19 5.75 21.48
N THR A 23 5.89 4.54 21.94
CA THR A 23 6.90 3.48 22.12
C THR A 23 6.83 2.51 20.94
N ALA A 24 7.81 1.61 20.82
CA ALA A 24 7.79 0.59 19.76
C ALA A 24 6.59 -0.37 19.85
N ALA A 25 5.99 -0.54 21.04
CA ALA A 25 4.87 -1.44 21.28
C ALA A 25 3.48 -0.79 21.08
N THR A 26 3.42 0.52 20.79
CA THR A 26 2.15 1.23 20.69
C THR A 26 1.35 0.79 19.45
N THR A 27 0.10 0.38 19.66
CA THR A 27 -0.84 -0.09 18.61
C THR A 27 -1.86 0.96 18.18
N THR A 28 -1.86 2.14 18.81
CA THR A 28 -2.70 3.28 18.44
C THR A 28 -1.83 4.52 18.28
N VAL A 29 -1.83 5.11 17.09
CA VAL A 29 -1.07 6.33 16.79
C VAL A 29 -2.01 7.53 16.85
N ALA A 30 -1.79 8.44 17.80
CA ALA A 30 -2.54 9.68 17.91
C ALA A 30 -1.84 10.81 17.14
N VAL A 31 -2.58 11.49 16.26
CA VAL A 31 -2.09 12.63 15.48
C VAL A 31 -2.82 13.92 15.84
N THR A 32 -2.31 15.06 15.42
CA THR A 32 -2.94 16.37 15.65
C THR A 32 -4.11 16.62 14.71
N ASP A 33 -4.00 16.20 13.45
CA ASP A 33 -5.05 16.27 12.44
C ASP A 33 -5.01 15.03 11.54
N ALA A 34 -5.95 14.10 11.76
CA ALA A 34 -6.03 12.89 10.96
C ALA A 34 -6.70 13.11 9.59
N SER A 35 -7.34 14.26 9.33
CA SER A 35 -7.92 14.57 8.01
C SER A 35 -6.86 14.62 6.90
N LYS A 36 -5.59 14.82 7.27
CA LYS A 36 -4.43 14.81 6.35
C LYS A 36 -4.02 13.42 5.86
N LEU A 37 -4.56 12.37 6.47
CA LEU A 37 -4.27 10.98 6.13
C LEU A 37 -5.50 10.36 5.43
N PRO A 38 -5.33 9.39 4.52
CA PRO A 38 -6.47 8.69 3.91
C PRO A 38 -7.36 7.94 4.94
N PRO A 39 -8.52 7.42 4.50
CA PRO A 39 -9.29 6.43 5.26
C PRO A 39 -8.49 5.13 5.48
N ALA A 40 -8.79 4.42 6.57
CA ALA A 40 -8.22 3.10 6.84
C ALA A 40 -8.92 2.01 5.98
N PRO A 41 -8.23 0.89 5.66
CA PRO A 41 -6.83 0.61 5.95
C PRO A 41 -5.88 1.41 5.05
N ASN A 42 -4.77 1.86 5.61
CA ASN A 42 -3.73 2.54 4.85
C ASN A 42 -2.39 2.54 5.60
N VAL A 43 -1.35 3.05 4.95
CA VAL A 43 -0.04 3.27 5.57
C VAL A 43 0.18 4.76 5.85
N LEU A 44 1.10 5.05 6.76
CA LEU A 44 1.69 6.37 6.93
C LEU A 44 3.18 6.23 7.20
N THR A 45 3.90 7.34 7.14
CA THR A 45 5.29 7.43 7.52
C THR A 45 5.45 8.43 8.65
N ILE A 46 6.18 8.04 9.70
CA ILE A 46 6.61 8.91 10.79
C ILE A 46 8.08 9.27 10.56
N GLY A 47 8.41 10.55 10.68
CA GLY A 47 9.74 11.09 10.42
C GLY A 47 9.97 11.43 8.95
N THR A 48 11.03 12.19 8.70
CA THR A 48 11.42 12.69 7.36
C THR A 48 12.89 12.44 7.04
N ASP A 49 13.60 11.72 7.91
CA ASP A 49 14.99 11.35 7.76
C ASP A 49 15.13 9.88 7.31
N GLU A 50 16.38 9.42 7.19
CA GLU A 50 16.75 8.05 6.80
C GLU A 50 16.30 6.99 7.79
N SER A 51 15.85 7.39 8.97
CA SER A 51 15.36 6.52 10.05
C SER A 51 13.84 6.58 10.21
N SER A 52 13.12 7.05 9.18
CA SER A 52 11.67 7.08 9.14
C SER A 52 11.03 5.69 9.28
N GLU A 53 9.80 5.67 9.79
CA GLU A 53 9.07 4.44 10.08
C GLU A 53 7.77 4.41 9.28
N THR A 54 7.52 3.34 8.54
CA THR A 54 6.23 3.09 7.90
C THR A 54 5.33 2.33 8.87
N VAL A 55 4.09 2.76 9.01
CA VAL A 55 3.09 2.14 9.89
C VAL A 55 1.84 1.84 9.08
N LEU A 56 1.39 0.59 9.11
CA LEU A 56 0.08 0.20 8.60
C LEU A 56 -0.96 0.47 9.71
N TYR A 57 -2.08 1.10 9.39
CA TYR A 57 -3.22 1.23 10.30
C TYR A 57 -4.48 0.66 9.65
N THR A 58 -5.28 -0.03 10.44
CA THR A 58 -6.48 -0.74 9.98
C THR A 58 -7.78 -0.04 10.40
N GLY A 59 -7.71 0.87 11.36
CA GLY A 59 -8.81 1.73 11.75
C GLY A 59 -8.41 3.18 11.92
N LYS A 60 -9.40 4.07 11.89
CA LYS A 60 -9.24 5.52 12.06
C LYS A 60 -10.50 6.10 12.67
N THR A 61 -10.39 6.63 13.88
CA THR A 61 -11.50 7.22 14.63
C THR A 61 -11.07 8.57 15.19
N GLY A 62 -11.68 9.65 14.69
CA GLY A 62 -11.23 11.01 15.00
C GLY A 62 -9.75 11.18 14.63
N ASN A 63 -8.95 11.57 15.62
CA ASN A 63 -7.50 11.77 15.48
C ASN A 63 -6.64 10.55 15.87
N ASN A 64 -7.27 9.39 16.09
CA ASN A 64 -6.59 8.16 16.48
C ASN A 64 -6.61 7.15 15.34
N LEU A 65 -5.42 6.70 14.95
CA LEU A 65 -5.21 5.58 14.04
C LEU A 65 -5.07 4.32 14.88
N THR A 66 -5.89 3.31 14.60
CA THR A 66 -6.01 2.12 15.43
C THR A 66 -5.62 0.86 14.66
N GLY A 67 -5.32 -0.21 15.42
CA GLY A 67 -4.83 -1.46 14.85
C GLY A 67 -3.55 -1.24 14.03
N CYS A 68 -2.63 -0.45 14.60
CA CYS A 68 -1.39 -0.08 13.95
C CYS A 68 -0.37 -1.23 14.01
N THR A 69 0.16 -1.63 12.86
CA THR A 69 1.37 -2.44 12.74
C THR A 69 2.56 -1.51 12.51
N ARG A 70 3.37 -1.36 13.54
CA ARG A 70 4.60 -0.55 13.56
C ARG A 70 5.74 -1.26 12.83
N GLY A 71 6.71 -0.50 12.30
CA GLY A 71 7.82 -1.07 11.53
C GLY A 71 7.37 -1.85 10.29
N PHE A 72 6.31 -1.39 9.62
CA PHE A 72 5.76 -2.04 8.44
C PHE A 72 6.75 -1.98 7.27
N ASP A 73 6.67 -2.96 6.36
CA ASP A 73 7.49 -3.05 5.15
C ASP A 73 9.01 -3.03 5.40
N GLY A 74 9.45 -3.68 6.49
CA GLY A 74 10.87 -3.80 6.83
C GLY A 74 11.47 -2.57 7.51
N THR A 75 10.66 -1.54 7.82
CA THR A 75 11.11 -0.41 8.65
C THR A 75 11.21 -0.79 10.13
N GLY A 76 11.92 0.00 10.93
CA GLY A 76 12.11 -0.25 12.36
C GLY A 76 11.11 0.50 13.24
N ALA A 77 10.34 -0.21 14.06
CA ALA A 77 9.54 0.41 15.11
C ALA A 77 10.44 1.02 16.19
N LYS A 78 10.27 2.32 16.49
CA LYS A 78 11.06 2.99 17.53
C LYS A 78 10.25 3.98 18.36
N VAL A 79 10.93 4.63 19.31
CA VAL A 79 10.37 5.73 20.09
C VAL A 79 10.27 6.96 19.20
N TRP A 80 9.09 7.59 19.23
CA TRP A 80 8.86 8.89 18.60
C TRP A 80 8.38 9.88 19.65
N VAL A 81 8.83 11.13 19.52
CA VAL A 81 8.38 12.23 20.40
C VAL A 81 7.11 12.87 19.84
N SER A 82 6.32 13.50 20.71
CA SER A 82 5.23 14.37 20.25
C SER A 82 5.78 15.47 19.31
N GLY A 83 5.00 15.86 18.31
CA GLY A 83 5.43 16.79 17.26
C GLY A 83 6.22 16.15 16.11
N SER A 84 6.54 14.84 16.20
CA SER A 84 7.19 14.14 15.07
C SER A 84 6.30 14.22 13.83
N LYS A 85 6.89 14.57 12.68
CA LYS A 85 6.17 14.73 11.42
C LYS A 85 5.59 13.40 10.95
N VAL A 86 4.36 13.45 10.48
CA VAL A 86 3.62 12.30 9.96
C VAL A 86 2.95 12.67 8.65
N ALA A 87 3.04 11.81 7.64
CA ALA A 87 2.30 11.99 6.40
C ALA A 87 2.10 10.65 5.68
N ARG A 88 1.25 10.64 4.66
CA ARG A 88 1.19 9.54 3.68
C ARG A 88 2.21 9.82 2.56
N TYR A 89 3.45 9.38 2.75
CA TYR A 89 4.46 9.40 1.70
C TYR A 89 4.35 8.17 0.81
N PHE A 90 4.82 8.27 -0.44
CA PHE A 90 5.02 7.12 -1.31
C PHE A 90 6.22 6.31 -0.80
N THR A 91 6.02 5.05 -0.43
CA THR A 91 7.04 4.20 0.21
C THR A 91 7.51 3.07 -0.71
N ALA A 92 8.53 2.32 -0.27
CA ALA A 92 8.95 1.10 -0.95
C ALA A 92 7.80 0.10 -1.12
N TYR A 93 6.95 -0.05 -0.10
CA TYR A 93 5.73 -0.86 -0.15
C TYR A 93 4.87 -0.53 -1.37
N ASP A 94 4.62 0.75 -1.63
CA ASP A 94 3.77 1.16 -2.74
C ASP A 94 4.34 0.70 -4.07
N HIS A 95 5.61 1.02 -4.32
CA HIS A 95 6.28 0.64 -5.55
C HIS A 95 6.39 -0.87 -5.72
N ASN A 96 6.79 -1.58 -4.66
CA ASN A 96 7.01 -3.02 -4.71
C ASN A 96 5.70 -3.78 -4.86
N THR A 97 4.63 -3.34 -4.18
CA THR A 97 3.28 -3.90 -4.32
C THR A 97 2.76 -3.70 -5.74
N VAL A 98 2.87 -2.49 -6.30
CA VAL A 98 2.48 -2.22 -7.70
C VAL A 98 3.26 -3.12 -8.67
N ARG A 99 4.59 -3.17 -8.53
CA ARG A 99 5.45 -4.02 -9.37
C ARG A 99 5.09 -5.49 -9.25
N ALA A 100 4.90 -5.99 -8.03
CA ALA A 100 4.54 -7.39 -7.78
C ALA A 100 3.18 -7.74 -8.39
N ASN A 101 2.18 -6.88 -8.24
CA ASN A 101 0.85 -7.09 -8.82
C ASN A 101 0.88 -7.07 -10.36
N ILE A 102 1.71 -6.21 -10.98
CA ILE A 102 1.91 -6.20 -12.44
C ILE A 102 2.56 -7.50 -12.91
N LEU A 103 3.61 -7.98 -12.21
CA LEU A 103 4.27 -9.24 -12.54
C LEU A 103 3.32 -10.43 -12.40
N ASP A 104 2.52 -10.47 -11.33
CA ASP A 104 1.50 -11.52 -11.15
C ASP A 104 0.46 -11.51 -12.27
N LEU A 105 0.06 -10.33 -12.76
CA LEU A 105 -0.83 -10.21 -13.91
C LEU A 105 -0.17 -10.71 -15.20
N ILE A 106 1.10 -10.38 -15.44
CA ILE A 106 1.87 -10.87 -16.59
C ILE A 106 1.93 -12.40 -16.56
N ASP A 107 2.24 -13.00 -15.41
CA ASP A 107 2.31 -14.45 -15.25
C ASP A 107 0.95 -15.11 -15.47
N PHE A 108 -0.13 -14.51 -14.94
CA PHE A 108 -1.50 -14.99 -15.18
C PHE A 108 -1.86 -14.97 -16.67
N LEU A 109 -1.54 -13.89 -17.38
CA LEU A 109 -1.80 -13.76 -18.82
C LEU A 109 -0.93 -14.70 -19.66
N ALA A 110 0.29 -15.02 -19.21
CA ALA A 110 1.14 -16.01 -19.86
C ALA A 110 0.65 -17.45 -19.62
N TYR A 111 -0.01 -17.71 -18.48
CA TYR A 111 -0.59 -19.02 -18.14
C TYR A 111 -1.98 -19.24 -18.72
N MET A 112 -2.69 -18.19 -19.14
CA MET A 112 -3.82 -18.33 -20.06
C MET A 112 -3.24 -18.59 -21.45
N PRO A 113 -3.19 -19.84 -21.96
CA PRO A 113 -3.05 -19.99 -23.40
C PRO A 113 -4.22 -19.20 -23.99
N ILE A 114 -3.95 -18.15 -24.75
CA ILE A 114 -4.80 -17.89 -25.90
C ILE A 114 -4.83 -19.24 -26.59
N ASN A 115 -5.99 -19.91 -26.57
CA ASN A 115 -6.18 -21.18 -27.24
C ASN A 115 -5.84 -20.99 -28.73
N GLY A 116 -4.57 -21.18 -29.09
CA GLY A 116 -4.08 -21.32 -30.45
C GLY A 116 -3.68 -20.07 -31.25
N GLY A 117 -3.09 -19.00 -30.69
CA GLY A 117 -2.60 -17.93 -31.58
C GLY A 117 -1.50 -17.02 -31.02
N THR A 118 -0.37 -16.95 -31.71
CA THR A 118 0.48 -15.76 -31.71
C THR A 118 -0.35 -14.60 -32.28
N PHE A 119 -0.56 -13.52 -31.53
CA PHE A 119 -1.10 -12.28 -32.09
C PHE A 119 -0.03 -11.62 -32.96
N ASP A 120 0.15 -12.14 -34.18
CA ASP A 120 1.05 -11.55 -35.19
C ASP A 120 0.34 -10.49 -36.05
N GLY A 121 -0.93 -10.21 -35.76
CA GLY A 121 -1.74 -9.22 -36.48
C GLY A 121 -2.07 -9.60 -37.92
N ASN A 122 -1.73 -10.82 -38.34
CA ASN A 122 -1.92 -11.30 -39.71
C ASN A 122 -2.81 -12.55 -39.79
N ASP A 123 -3.44 -12.97 -38.69
CA ASP A 123 -4.41 -14.07 -38.67
C ASP A 123 -5.78 -13.59 -39.20
N PRO A 124 -6.24 -14.10 -40.36
CA PRO A 124 -7.53 -13.73 -40.95
C PRO A 124 -8.73 -14.42 -40.30
N THR A 125 -8.53 -15.31 -39.32
CA THR A 125 -9.61 -16.12 -38.72
C THR A 125 -9.93 -15.82 -37.26
N GLY A 126 -9.07 -15.11 -36.54
CA GLY A 126 -9.31 -14.71 -35.15
C GLY A 126 -9.32 -15.89 -34.16
N PRO A 127 -9.11 -15.63 -32.87
CA PRO A 127 -8.95 -16.69 -31.88
C PRO A 127 -10.26 -17.47 -31.67
N VAL A 128 -10.19 -18.80 -31.79
CA VAL A 128 -11.31 -19.71 -31.51
C VAL A 128 -11.31 -20.00 -30.00
N ILE A 129 -12.29 -19.43 -29.29
CA ILE A 129 -12.42 -19.63 -27.85
C ILE A 129 -13.17 -20.95 -27.62
N ASP A 130 -12.43 -21.96 -27.16
CA ASP A 130 -12.87 -23.33 -26.85
C ASP A 130 -14.00 -23.37 -25.81
N GLY A 131 -15.24 -23.49 -26.30
CA GLY A 131 -16.09 -24.67 -26.06
C GLY A 131 -16.57 -25.02 -24.64
N GLY A 132 -16.20 -24.29 -23.60
CA GLY A 132 -16.59 -24.60 -22.21
C GLY A 132 -17.79 -23.78 -21.70
N THR A 133 -18.84 -24.46 -21.24
CA THR A 133 -19.96 -23.86 -20.50
C THR A 133 -19.49 -23.36 -19.13
N TYR A 134 -19.71 -22.07 -18.85
CA TYR A 134 -19.89 -21.55 -17.49
C TYR A 134 -21.28 -20.96 -17.37
#